data_AF-A0A183P2B8-F1
#
_entry.id   AF-A0A183P2B8-F1
#
_cell.length_a   1.000
_cell.length_b   1.000
_cell.length_c   1.000
_cell.angle_alpha   90.00
_cell.angle_beta   90.00
_cell.angle_gamma   90.00
#
_symmetry.space_group_name_H-M   'P 1'
#
loop_
_entity.id
_entity.type
_entity.pdbx_description
1 polymer ?
#
loop_
_entity_poly.entity_id
_entity_poly.type
_entity_poly.pdbx_seq_one_letter_code
_entity_poly.pdbx_strand_id
1 'polypeptide(L)'
;MNVIRKVYRKVTCKKKPENNKLKDGLDDLKQELDMDEHKIPLEELYARLNTDPENGLKSEEVKIRLERDGPNALTPPKTTPEWVKFCKTLFGGFSMLLWIGAILCFIAYGIQRSAEDEDVKDNVSLFYDPNKPVLKIETSW
;
A
#
# COMPACT_ATOMS: atom_id res chain seq x y z
N MET A 1 -0.65 -34.16 -16.80
CA MET A 1 -1.52 -32.97 -16.83
C MET A 1 -1.97 -32.42 -15.46
N ASN A 2 -1.61 -33.03 -14.32
CA ASN A 2 -2.06 -32.59 -12.98
C ASN A 2 -1.09 -31.66 -12.22
N VAL A 3 0.12 -31.45 -12.74
CA VAL A 3 1.17 -30.64 -12.07
C VAL A 3 0.95 -29.14 -12.34
N ILE A 4 0.48 -28.79 -13.55
CA ILE A 4 0.28 -27.40 -13.98
C ILE A 4 -0.88 -26.72 -13.20
N ARG A 5 -1.91 -27.49 -12.81
CA ARG A 5 -3.07 -26.99 -12.06
C ARG A 5 -2.74 -26.62 -10.60
N LYS A 6 -1.60 -27.08 -10.07
CA LYS A 6 -1.16 -26.80 -8.68
C LYS A 6 -0.41 -25.47 -8.55
N VAL A 7 0.19 -24.99 -9.65
CA VAL A 7 0.99 -23.74 -9.68
C VAL A 7 0.10 -22.49 -9.68
N TYR A 8 -1.10 -22.56 -10.27
CA TYR A 8 -2.02 -21.40 -10.34
C TYR A 8 -2.93 -21.20 -9.11
N ARG A 9 -2.89 -22.06 -8.08
CA ARG A 9 -3.87 -22.04 -6.98
C ARG A 9 -3.44 -21.25 -5.74
N LYS A 10 -2.34 -20.49 -5.78
CA LYS A 10 -1.85 -19.80 -4.56
C LYS A 10 -1.39 -18.36 -4.78
N VAL A 11 -2.11 -17.63 -5.62
CA VAL A 11 -2.13 -16.16 -5.54
C VAL A 11 -3.30 -15.78 -4.63
N THR A 12 -3.16 -16.03 -3.33
CA THR A 12 -4.07 -15.44 -2.35
C THR A 12 -3.70 -13.96 -2.24
N CYS A 13 -4.35 -13.12 -3.05
CA CYS A 13 -4.33 -11.68 -2.87
C CYS A 13 -4.89 -11.38 -1.46
N LYS A 14 -4.02 -11.13 -0.49
CA LYS A 14 -4.43 -10.55 0.79
C LYS A 14 -5.10 -9.21 0.49
N LYS A 15 -6.43 -9.14 0.66
CA LYS A 15 -7.20 -7.89 0.55
C LYS A 15 -6.61 -6.90 1.55
N LYS A 16 -6.19 -5.74 1.02
CA LYS A 16 -5.71 -4.60 1.80
C LYS A 16 -6.89 -4.00 2.59
N PRO A 17 -6.72 -3.61 3.87
CA PRO A 17 -7.74 -2.85 4.57
C PRO A 17 -7.85 -1.50 3.83
N GLU A 18 -9.01 -1.30 3.23
CA GLU A 18 -9.39 -0.08 2.51
C GLU A 18 -10.57 0.47 3.29
N ASN A 19 -10.60 1.79 3.44
CA ASN A 19 -11.54 2.55 4.26
C ASN A 19 -12.98 1.96 4.23
N ASN A 20 -13.46 1.46 5.38
CA ASN A 20 -14.72 0.69 5.51
C ASN A 20 -15.94 1.38 4.89
N LYS A 21 -15.98 2.72 4.90
CA LYS A 21 -17.19 3.47 4.48
C LYS A 21 -17.59 3.31 3.01
N LEU A 22 -16.68 2.90 2.12
CA LEU A 22 -16.95 2.69 0.68
C LEU A 22 -17.20 1.21 0.31
N LYS A 23 -16.86 0.27 1.19
CA LYS A 23 -16.97 -1.17 0.94
C LYS A 23 -18.30 -1.74 1.40
N ASP A 24 -18.84 -1.21 2.50
CA ASP A 24 -20.10 -1.68 3.07
C ASP A 24 -21.24 -1.62 2.04
N GLY A 25 -21.26 -0.59 1.16
CA GLY A 25 -22.25 -0.50 0.07
C GLY A 25 -21.97 -1.34 -1.18
N LEU A 26 -20.75 -1.85 -1.38
CA LEU A 26 -20.36 -2.61 -2.57
C LEU A 26 -20.38 -4.13 -2.33
N ASP A 27 -20.17 -4.56 -1.09
CA ASP A 27 -20.27 -5.97 -0.71
C ASP A 27 -21.73 -6.41 -0.59
N ASP A 28 -22.65 -5.52 -0.20
CA ASP A 28 -24.11 -5.74 -0.32
C ASP A 28 -24.59 -5.78 -1.79
N LEU A 29 -23.90 -5.11 -2.73
CA LEU A 29 -24.23 -5.13 -4.16
C LEU A 29 -23.71 -6.37 -4.91
N LYS A 30 -22.85 -7.17 -4.27
CA LYS A 30 -22.48 -8.53 -4.72
C LYS A 30 -23.46 -9.57 -4.18
N GLN A 31 -24.64 -9.15 -3.75
CA GLN A 31 -25.80 -10.01 -3.57
C GLN A 31 -25.89 -10.95 -4.77
N GLU A 32 -25.77 -12.24 -4.47
CA GLU A 32 -25.61 -13.29 -5.47
C GLU A 32 -26.76 -13.18 -6.47
N LEU A 33 -26.44 -12.90 -7.73
CA LEU A 33 -27.41 -12.98 -8.81
C LEU A 33 -27.71 -14.47 -9.00
N ASP A 34 -28.87 -14.92 -8.52
CA ASP A 34 -29.36 -16.27 -8.79
C ASP A 34 -29.81 -16.32 -10.25
N MET A 35 -29.11 -17.10 -11.06
CA MET A 35 -29.31 -17.21 -12.50
C MET A 35 -30.13 -18.47 -12.80
N ASP A 36 -31.34 -18.33 -13.34
CA ASP A 36 -32.30 -19.42 -13.59
C ASP A 36 -32.42 -19.82 -15.07
N GLU A 37 -31.67 -19.19 -15.98
CA GLU A 37 -31.83 -19.34 -17.43
C GLU A 37 -31.64 -20.78 -17.93
N HIS A 38 -30.89 -21.60 -17.20
CA HIS A 38 -30.65 -23.01 -17.51
C HIS A 38 -31.76 -23.95 -17.04
N LYS A 39 -32.78 -23.44 -16.33
CA LYS A 39 -33.91 -24.22 -15.79
C LYS A 39 -35.21 -24.00 -16.57
N ILE A 40 -35.31 -22.93 -17.34
CA ILE A 40 -36.51 -22.54 -18.09
C ILE A 40 -36.54 -23.15 -19.50
N PRO A 41 -37.73 -23.31 -20.12
CA PRO A 41 -37.84 -23.77 -21.51
C PRO A 41 -37.28 -22.74 -22.51
N LEU A 42 -36.85 -23.21 -23.69
CA LEU A 42 -36.16 -22.39 -24.69
C LEU A 42 -37.03 -21.25 -25.24
N GLU A 43 -38.32 -21.49 -25.46
CA GLU A 43 -39.27 -20.47 -25.92
C GLU A 43 -39.36 -19.30 -24.94
N GLU A 44 -39.35 -19.59 -23.63
CA GLU A 44 -39.37 -18.57 -22.59
C GLU A 44 -38.02 -17.83 -22.52
N LEU A 45 -36.91 -18.55 -22.68
CA LEU A 45 -35.58 -17.96 -22.73
C LEU A 45 -35.44 -16.97 -23.90
N TYR A 46 -35.87 -17.34 -25.10
CA TYR A 46 -35.80 -16.48 -26.29
C TYR A 46 -36.69 -15.24 -26.14
N ALA A 47 -37.86 -15.39 -25.51
CA ALA A 47 -38.73 -14.27 -25.19
C ALA A 47 -38.09 -13.31 -24.16
N ARG A 48 -37.47 -13.83 -23.09
CA ARG A 48 -36.78 -13.02 -22.06
C ARG A 48 -35.60 -12.24 -22.65
N LEU A 49 -34.76 -12.89 -23.46
CA LEU A 49 -33.57 -12.26 -24.04
C LEU A 49 -33.85 -11.44 -25.32
N ASN A 50 -35.06 -11.53 -25.88
CA ASN A 50 -35.44 -10.93 -27.17
C ASN A 50 -34.42 -11.29 -28.26
N THR A 51 -34.21 -12.59 -28.46
CA THR A 51 -33.21 -13.16 -29.37
C THR A 51 -33.85 -14.23 -30.25
N ASP A 52 -33.45 -14.25 -31.52
CA ASP A 52 -33.84 -15.30 -32.46
C ASP A 52 -32.83 -16.46 -32.41
N PRO A 53 -33.27 -17.73 -32.37
CA PRO A 53 -32.36 -18.88 -32.29
C PRO A 53 -31.59 -19.17 -33.59
N GLU A 54 -32.14 -18.81 -34.75
CA GLU A 54 -31.55 -19.12 -36.06
C GLU A 54 -30.67 -17.97 -36.56
N ASN A 55 -31.15 -16.73 -36.42
CA ASN A 55 -30.51 -15.54 -36.98
C ASN A 55 -29.80 -14.67 -35.94
N GLY A 56 -30.02 -14.91 -34.65
CA GLY A 56 -29.44 -14.13 -33.56
C GLY A 56 -29.97 -12.69 -33.46
N LEU A 57 -29.17 -11.80 -32.88
CA LEU A 57 -29.49 -10.37 -32.76
C LEU A 57 -29.14 -9.59 -34.02
N LYS A 58 -29.95 -8.57 -34.33
CA LYS A 58 -29.63 -7.62 -35.40
C LYS A 58 -28.41 -6.77 -35.06
N SER A 59 -27.59 -6.44 -36.06
CA SER A 59 -26.37 -5.65 -35.88
C SER A 59 -26.59 -4.27 -35.25
N GLU A 60 -27.77 -3.67 -35.46
CA GLU A 60 -28.17 -2.41 -34.84
C GLU A 60 -28.41 -2.57 -33.33
N GLU A 61 -29.13 -3.63 -32.94
CA GLU A 61 -29.42 -3.90 -31.53
C GLU A 61 -28.17 -4.31 -30.75
N VAL A 62 -27.22 -4.99 -31.41
CA VAL A 62 -25.91 -5.32 -30.81
C VAL A 62 -25.16 -4.04 -30.43
N LYS A 63 -25.17 -3.01 -31.29
CA LYS A 63 -24.54 -1.71 -30.99
C LYS A 63 -25.21 -1.02 -29.81
N ILE A 64 -26.55 -1.01 -29.78
CA ILE A 64 -27.33 -0.42 -28.68
C ILE A 64 -27.00 -1.12 -27.36
N ARG A 65 -26.98 -2.46 -27.34
CA ARG A 65 -26.63 -3.24 -26.14
C ARG A 65 -25.17 -3.00 -25.71
N LEU A 66 -24.24 -2.89 -26.66
CA LEU A 66 -22.82 -2.60 -26.38
C LEU A 66 -22.62 -1.19 -25.79
N GLU A 67 -23.33 -0.18 -26.27
CA GLU A 67 -23.28 1.18 -25.73
C GLU A 67 -23.91 1.26 -24.34
N ARG A 68 -24.96 0.47 -24.07
CA ARG A 68 -25.66 0.41 -22.78
C ARG A 68 -24.85 -0.35 -21.71
N ASP A 69 -24.41 -1.56 -22.03
CA ASP A 69 -23.82 -2.49 -21.05
C ASP A 69 -22.29 -2.40 -21.00
N GLY A 70 -21.69 -1.81 -22.03
CA GLY A 70 -20.24 -1.77 -22.20
C GLY A 70 -19.66 -3.07 -22.77
N PRO A 71 -18.35 -3.12 -23.00
CA PRO A 71 -17.68 -4.31 -23.50
C PRO A 71 -17.78 -5.45 -22.46
N ASN A 72 -18.04 -6.67 -22.94
CA ASN A 72 -17.96 -7.89 -22.12
C ASN A 72 -16.50 -8.24 -21.80
N ALA A 73 -15.87 -7.41 -20.98
CA ALA A 73 -14.49 -7.54 -20.53
C ALA A 73 -14.41 -7.25 -19.03
N LEU A 74 -13.68 -8.09 -18.31
CA LEU A 74 -13.44 -7.86 -16.89
C LEU A 74 -12.59 -6.60 -16.72
N THR A 75 -13.12 -5.61 -16.01
CA THR A 75 -12.37 -4.41 -15.66
C THR A 75 -11.15 -4.81 -14.81
N PRO A 76 -9.92 -4.52 -15.25
CA PRO A 76 -8.73 -4.89 -14.50
C PRO A 76 -8.73 -4.19 -13.14
N PRO A 77 -8.24 -4.85 -12.09
CA PRO A 77 -8.22 -4.27 -10.75
C PRO A 77 -7.39 -2.99 -10.75
N LYS A 78 -7.85 -1.96 -10.02
CA LYS A 78 -7.13 -0.69 -9.90
C LYS A 78 -5.73 -0.94 -9.33
N THR A 79 -4.70 -0.74 -10.15
CA THR A 79 -3.31 -0.85 -9.72
C THR A 79 -2.92 0.41 -8.96
N THR A 80 -2.28 0.24 -7.80
CA THR A 80 -1.60 1.36 -7.13
C THR A 80 -0.18 1.46 -7.67
N PRO A 81 0.34 2.66 -7.92
CA PRO A 81 1.70 2.80 -8.44
C PRO A 81 2.73 2.29 -7.42
N GLU A 82 3.85 1.76 -7.90
CA GLU A 82 4.82 1.05 -7.05
C GLU A 82 5.42 1.93 -5.95
N TRP A 83 5.64 3.23 -6.21
CA TRP A 83 6.12 4.17 -5.19
C TRP A 83 5.14 4.30 -4.02
N VAL A 84 3.82 4.19 -4.24
CA VAL A 84 2.82 4.20 -3.16
C VAL A 84 2.92 2.92 -2.33
N LYS A 85 3.29 1.79 -2.93
CA LYS A 85 3.50 0.54 -2.19
C LYS A 85 4.75 0.62 -1.33
N PHE A 86 5.82 1.22 -1.86
CA PHE A 86 7.06 1.47 -1.13
C PHE A 86 6.87 2.43 0.06
N CYS A 87 6.18 3.55 -0.13
CA CYS A 87 5.89 4.48 0.97
C CYS A 87 5.07 3.81 2.09
N LYS A 88 4.15 2.91 1.74
CA LYS A 88 3.39 2.15 2.74
C LYS A 88 4.25 1.21 3.57
N THR A 89 5.35 0.69 3.02
CA THR A 89 6.32 -0.10 3.78
C THR A 89 7.26 0.76 4.63
N LEU A 90 7.59 1.98 4.18
CA LEU A 90 8.45 2.91 4.92
C LEU A 90 7.78 3.54 6.16
N PHE A 91 6.47 3.77 6.13
CA PHE A 91 5.72 4.36 7.25
C PHE A 91 4.84 3.34 7.99
N GLY A 92 5.06 2.04 7.75
CA GLY A 92 4.29 0.96 8.37
C GLY A 92 5.00 0.33 9.58
N GLY A 93 4.25 0.03 10.63
CA GLY A 93 4.70 -0.78 11.76
C GLY A 93 5.89 -0.17 12.52
N PHE A 94 7.03 -0.87 12.52
CA PHE A 94 8.23 -0.52 13.28
C PHE A 94 8.97 0.71 12.73
N SER A 95 8.90 0.98 11.42
CA SER A 95 9.63 2.09 10.80
C SER A 95 9.22 3.47 11.34
N MET A 96 8.01 3.62 11.90
CA MET A 96 7.57 4.84 12.59
C MET A 96 8.44 5.18 13.81
N LEU A 97 8.90 4.17 14.57
CA LEU A 97 9.79 4.40 15.72
C LEU A 97 11.15 4.93 15.27
N LEU A 98 11.66 4.41 14.15
CA LEU A 98 12.92 4.85 13.56
C LEU A 98 12.84 6.31 13.07
N TRP A 99 11.70 6.72 12.50
CA TRP A 99 11.47 8.11 12.12
C TRP A 99 11.49 9.06 13.31
N ILE A 100 10.83 8.70 14.42
CA ILE A 100 10.83 9.51 15.65
C ILE A 100 12.25 9.59 16.23
N GLY A 101 12.98 8.47 16.28
CA GLY A 101 14.36 8.44 16.75
C GLY A 101 15.30 9.30 15.89
N ALA A 102 15.17 9.23 14.56
CA ALA A 102 15.94 10.06 13.65
C ALA A 102 15.69 11.55 13.89
N ILE A 103 14.42 11.97 14.02
CA ILE A 103 14.06 13.36 14.31
C ILE A 103 14.66 13.81 15.65
N LEU A 104 14.55 12.98 16.69
CA LEU A 104 15.10 13.29 18.01
C LEU A 104 16.64 13.47 17.98
N CYS A 105 17.35 12.61 17.23
CA CYS A 105 18.80 12.73 17.05
C CYS A 105 19.19 14.02 16.32
N PHE A 106 18.45 14.43 15.29
CA PHE A 106 18.72 15.69 14.59
C PHE A 106 18.48 16.91 15.49
N ILE A 107 17.45 16.89 16.35
CA ILE A 107 17.17 17.95 17.32
C ILE A 107 18.30 18.03 18.36
N ALA A 108 18.70 16.90 18.94
CA ALA A 108 19.78 16.84 19.92
C ALA A 108 21.10 17.36 19.32
N TYR A 109 21.43 16.95 18.09
CA TYR A 109 22.59 17.46 17.37
C TYR A 109 22.51 18.97 17.11
N GLY A 110 21.33 19.48 16.74
CA GLY A 110 21.11 20.92 16.57
C GLY A 110 21.36 21.73 17.84
N ILE A 111 20.90 21.21 19.00
CA ILE A 111 21.14 21.84 20.31
C ILE A 111 22.62 21.80 20.67
N GLN A 112 23.27 20.64 20.54
CA GLN A 112 24.69 20.48 20.83
C GLN A 112 25.55 21.42 19.97
N ARG A 113 25.28 21.48 18.66
CA ARG A 113 26.02 22.37 17.76
C ARG A 113 25.83 23.84 18.09
N SER A 114 24.66 24.23 18.62
CA SER A 114 24.37 25.59 19.06
C SER A 114 24.97 25.94 20.43
N ALA A 115 25.26 24.94 21.28
CA ALA A 115 25.83 25.12 22.61
C ALA A 115 27.37 25.08 22.61
N GLU A 116 27.99 24.29 21.72
CA GLU A 116 29.45 24.14 21.61
C GLU A 116 30.20 25.41 21.17
N ASP A 117 29.51 26.49 20.79
CA ASP A 117 30.16 27.77 20.49
C ASP A 117 30.65 28.51 21.76
N GLU A 118 30.24 28.11 22.98
CA GLU A 118 30.66 28.78 24.24
C GLU A 118 31.54 27.93 25.19
N ASP A 119 31.49 26.60 25.18
CA ASP A 119 32.04 25.79 26.30
C ASP A 119 33.48 25.24 26.12
N VAL A 120 34.09 25.33 24.93
CA VAL A 120 35.42 24.72 24.65
C VAL A 120 36.59 25.69 24.89
N LYS A 121 36.33 26.95 25.21
CA LYS A 121 37.39 27.97 25.32
C LYS A 121 37.94 28.16 26.74
N ASP A 122 37.22 27.72 27.76
CA ASP A 122 37.53 28.04 29.16
C ASP A 122 38.28 26.93 29.91
N ASN A 123 38.16 25.68 29.45
CA ASN A 123 38.86 24.52 30.00
C ASN A 123 40.32 24.41 29.49
N VAL A 124 40.66 25.01 28.36
CA VAL A 124 42.05 25.04 27.85
C VAL A 124 42.90 26.06 28.61
N SER A 125 42.30 27.14 29.12
CA SER A 125 42.97 28.21 29.88
C SER A 125 43.54 27.73 31.21
N LEU A 126 42.95 26.70 31.82
CA LEU A 126 43.32 26.17 33.14
C LEU A 126 44.55 25.24 33.12
N PHE A 127 44.93 24.72 31.95
CA PHE A 127 46.12 23.89 31.75
C PHE A 127 47.35 24.69 31.29
N TYR A 128 47.17 25.95 30.90
CA TYR A 128 48.25 26.85 30.47
C TYR A 128 48.51 27.92 31.53
N ASP A 129 48.71 27.51 32.78
CA ASP A 129 49.20 28.39 33.84
C ASP A 129 50.74 28.27 33.91
N PRO A 130 51.52 29.25 33.43
CA PRO A 130 52.98 29.20 33.42
C PRO A 130 53.61 29.24 34.83
N ASN A 131 52.83 29.49 35.90
CA ASN A 131 53.34 29.61 37.26
C ASN A 131 52.95 28.43 38.19
N LYS A 132 52.31 27.38 37.69
CA LYS A 132 51.94 26.24 38.51
C LYS A 132 53.07 25.20 38.55
N PRO A 133 53.63 24.85 39.73
CA PRO A 133 54.67 23.83 39.79
C PRO A 133 54.10 22.47 39.34
N VAL A 134 54.76 21.87 38.34
CA VAL A 134 54.43 20.57 37.78
C VAL A 134 54.56 19.51 38.87
N LEU A 135 53.44 19.10 39.46
CA LEU A 135 53.41 17.94 40.34
C LEU A 135 53.72 16.71 39.49
N LYS A 136 54.93 16.16 39.63
CA LYS A 136 55.30 14.83 39.13
C LYS A 136 54.38 13.82 39.82
N ILE A 137 53.39 13.34 39.08
CA ILE A 137 52.58 12.20 39.50
C ILE A 137 53.39 10.96 39.11
N GLU A 138 53.90 10.28 40.11
CA GLU A 138 54.66 9.05 40.03
C GLU A 138 53.76 7.94 39.45
N THR A 139 54.07 7.48 38.24
CA THR A 139 53.40 6.33 37.63
C THR A 139 53.95 5.05 38.26
N SER A 140 53.29 4.55 39.29
CA SER A 140 53.42 3.16 39.73
C SER A 140 52.09 2.44 39.50
N TRP A 141 52.11 1.53 38.52
CA TRP A 141 51.19 0.41 38.21
C TRP A 141 49.68 0.60 38.44
#